data_AF-A0A4Q4TGQ0-F1
#
_entry.id   AF-A0A4Q4TGQ0-F1
#
_cell.length_a   1.000
_cell.length_b   1.000
_cell.length_c   1.000
_cell.angle_alpha   90.00
_cell.angle_beta   90.00
_cell.angle_gamma   90.00
#
_symmetry.space_group_name_H-M   'P 1'
#
loop_
_entity.id
_entity.type
_entity.pdbx_description
1 polymer ?
#
loop_
_entity_poly.entity_id
_entity_poly.type
_entity_poly.pdbx_seq_one_letter_code
_entity_poly.pdbx_strand_id
1 'polypeptide(L)'
;MSAQEIVLFDLPSKAPLKSWSLNPWKTRLALNYKGLEYPNIKPRLEKHLPGRELYTIPTVIMPNGDYITDSFEIADALEKAFPAPSLHLDSPYLEKLKAVMPDIMAALVGVYVPLVPERLLNEASKPYWYETREAKVGMPLDRLARERGGDEAWKAAAPHLHKVTALLGENADGPFFMGKEVSFADFVWAGFLIFYRRIGDDVFQKLLDATGNRDLHLKLLEGVKPWSERDDH
;
A
#
# COMPACT_ATOMS: atom_id res chain seq x y z
N MET A 1 30.50 10.25 3.24
CA MET A 1 29.77 9.01 3.59
C MET A 1 29.21 8.47 2.29
N SER A 2 29.53 7.24 1.89
CA SER A 2 28.89 6.66 0.70
C SER A 2 27.40 6.53 0.99
N ALA A 3 26.55 7.06 0.12
CA ALA A 3 25.12 6.83 0.22
C ALA A 3 24.88 5.32 0.27
N GLN A 4 24.22 4.83 1.32
CA GLN A 4 23.82 3.44 1.40
C GLN A 4 22.69 3.24 0.40
N GLU A 5 23.01 2.64 -0.75
CA GLU A 5 22.08 2.49 -1.87
C GLU A 5 21.12 1.32 -1.56
N ILE A 6 19.84 1.63 -1.35
CA ILE A 6 18.77 0.62 -1.24
C ILE A 6 18.08 0.52 -2.59
N VAL A 7 17.83 -0.68 -3.08
CA VAL A 7 17.03 -0.84 -4.32
C VAL A 7 15.60 -1.16 -3.95
N LEU A 8 14.61 -0.42 -4.45
CA LEU A 8 13.19 -0.75 -4.30
C LEU A 8 12.60 -1.23 -5.63
N PHE A 9 11.98 -2.40 -5.63
CA PHE A 9 11.22 -2.91 -6.78
C PHE A 9 9.72 -2.61 -6.62
N ASP A 10 9.13 -1.96 -7.63
CA ASP A 10 7.72 -1.56 -7.69
C ASP A 10 7.07 -1.94 -9.05
N LEU A 11 5.73 -1.92 -9.12
CA LEU A 11 4.96 -2.26 -10.32
C LEU A 11 4.78 -1.00 -11.17
N PRO A 12 5.23 -1.01 -12.45
CA PRO A 12 4.98 0.12 -13.34
C PRO A 12 3.47 0.32 -13.53
N SER A 13 3.04 1.57 -13.62
CA SER A 13 1.68 1.95 -14.03
C SER A 13 1.68 2.44 -15.48
N LYS A 14 0.50 2.70 -16.04
CA LYS A 14 0.37 3.60 -17.21
C LYS A 14 0.74 5.04 -16.83
N ALA A 15 0.96 5.90 -17.83
CA ALA A 15 1.30 7.31 -17.62
C ALA A 15 0.35 7.95 -16.57
N PRO A 16 0.86 8.75 -15.60
CA PRO A 16 2.20 9.36 -15.55
C PRO A 16 3.32 8.48 -14.94
N LEU A 17 3.21 7.14 -14.92
CA LEU A 17 4.23 6.23 -14.39
C LEU A 17 4.53 6.51 -12.91
N LYS A 18 3.46 6.57 -12.11
CA LYS A 18 3.53 6.75 -10.65
C LYS A 18 3.14 5.48 -9.91
N SER A 19 3.64 5.36 -8.70
CA SER A 19 3.37 4.25 -7.79
C SER A 19 1.88 4.12 -7.51
N TRP A 20 1.41 2.88 -7.38
CA TRP A 20 -0.02 2.62 -7.18
C TRP A 20 -0.28 1.42 -6.27
N SER A 21 0.57 0.41 -6.29
CA SER A 21 0.33 -0.84 -5.58
C SER A 21 0.37 -0.64 -4.07
N LEU A 22 -0.59 -1.25 -3.36
CA LEU A 22 -0.76 -1.15 -1.92
C LEU A 22 0.51 -1.50 -1.14
N ASN A 23 1.08 -2.67 -1.41
CA ASN A 23 2.21 -3.16 -0.61
C ASN A 23 3.48 -2.31 -0.82
N PRO A 24 3.86 -1.94 -2.06
CA PRO A 24 4.98 -1.03 -2.30
C PRO A 24 4.82 0.34 -1.65
N TRP A 25 3.61 0.89 -1.56
CA TRP A 25 3.40 2.16 -0.86
C TRP A 25 3.81 2.11 0.61
N LYS A 26 3.61 0.98 1.30
CA LYS A 26 4.06 0.79 2.69
C LYS A 26 5.58 0.93 2.80
N THR A 27 6.30 0.22 1.94
CA THR A 27 7.76 0.26 1.90
C THR A 27 8.28 1.62 1.45
N ARG A 28 7.65 2.23 0.44
CA ARG A 28 8.00 3.56 -0.09
C ARG A 28 7.90 4.63 0.98
N LEU A 29 6.78 4.68 1.71
CA LEU A 29 6.59 5.61 2.82
C LEU A 29 7.65 5.40 3.91
N ALA A 30 7.95 4.15 4.27
CA ALA A 30 8.99 3.83 5.27
C ALA A 30 10.40 4.28 4.82
N LEU A 31 10.78 4.04 3.57
CA LEU A 31 12.05 4.48 3.01
C LEU A 31 12.15 6.01 2.94
N ASN A 32 11.06 6.67 2.50
CA ASN A 32 10.98 8.13 2.44
C ASN A 32 11.07 8.76 3.84
N TYR A 33 10.40 8.17 4.85
CA TYR A 33 10.44 8.62 6.24
C TYR A 33 11.83 8.52 6.86
N LYS A 34 12.56 7.44 6.56
CA LYS A 34 13.95 7.26 7.01
C LYS A 34 14.96 8.07 6.18
N GLY A 35 14.52 8.82 5.18
CA GLY A 35 15.40 9.63 4.31
C GLY A 35 16.34 8.79 3.44
N LEU A 36 15.97 7.54 3.14
CA LEU A 36 16.81 6.60 2.40
C LEU A 36 16.60 6.77 0.90
N GLU A 37 17.66 6.87 0.11
CA GLU A 37 17.56 6.88 -1.34
C GLU A 37 17.32 5.47 -1.88
N TYR A 38 16.43 5.37 -2.87
CA TYR A 38 16.29 4.18 -3.68
C TYR A 38 16.29 4.55 -5.17
N PRO A 39 17.24 4.06 -5.98
CA PRO A 39 17.28 4.40 -7.40
C PRO A 39 16.09 3.78 -8.14
N ASN A 40 15.64 4.43 -9.22
CA ASN A 40 14.73 3.82 -10.18
C ASN A 40 15.45 2.67 -10.90
N ILE A 41 15.00 1.43 -10.69
CA ILE A 41 15.71 0.25 -11.22
C ILE A 41 14.80 -0.58 -12.13
N LYS A 42 14.28 0.04 -13.17
CA LYS A 42 13.63 -0.68 -14.27
C LYS A 42 14.58 -1.63 -15.07
N PRO A 43 15.90 -1.35 -15.24
CA PRO A 43 16.78 -2.23 -16.03
C PRO A 43 17.66 -3.26 -15.26
N ARG A 44 17.73 -3.31 -13.92
CA ARG A 44 18.60 -4.29 -13.21
C ARG A 44 17.88 -5.57 -12.75
N LEU A 45 16.57 -5.71 -12.98
CA LEU A 45 15.76 -6.83 -12.46
C LEU A 45 16.32 -8.23 -12.79
N GLU A 46 16.87 -8.45 -13.99
CA GLU A 46 17.34 -9.79 -14.38
C GLU A 46 18.65 -10.23 -13.72
N LYS A 47 19.53 -9.30 -13.33
CA LYS A 47 20.88 -9.65 -12.84
C LYS A 47 20.91 -10.04 -11.38
N HIS A 48 19.91 -9.63 -10.61
CA HIS A 48 19.91 -9.77 -9.17
C HIS A 48 19.18 -11.01 -8.66
N LEU A 49 18.38 -11.68 -9.50
CA LEU A 49 17.54 -12.81 -9.06
C LEU A 49 17.42 -13.93 -10.11
N PRO A 50 18.50 -14.61 -10.53
CA PRO A 50 18.36 -15.79 -11.37
C PRO A 50 17.74 -16.96 -10.60
N GLY A 51 16.61 -17.50 -11.07
CA GLY A 51 16.08 -18.81 -10.64
C GLY A 51 14.94 -18.84 -9.61
N ARG A 52 14.25 -17.72 -9.31
CA ARG A 52 13.02 -17.74 -8.50
C ARG A 52 11.75 -17.69 -9.37
N GLU A 53 10.77 -18.53 -9.03
CA GLU A 53 9.52 -18.70 -9.78
C GLU A 53 8.43 -17.65 -9.43
N LEU A 54 8.51 -17.00 -8.27
CA LEU A 54 7.53 -16.00 -7.81
C LEU A 54 8.24 -14.75 -7.28
N TYR A 55 8.06 -13.64 -7.98
CA TYR A 55 8.46 -12.31 -7.52
C TYR A 55 7.25 -11.60 -6.94
N THR A 56 7.30 -11.27 -5.66
CA THR A 56 6.30 -10.40 -5.03
C THR A 56 6.93 -9.03 -4.84
N ILE A 57 6.09 -7.99 -4.92
CA ILE A 57 6.52 -6.62 -4.64
C ILE A 57 5.78 -6.07 -3.42
N PRO A 58 6.43 -5.23 -2.61
CA PRO A 58 7.78 -4.69 -2.80
C PRO A 58 8.86 -5.74 -2.50
N THR A 59 9.99 -5.60 -3.17
CA THR A 59 11.25 -6.25 -2.82
C THR A 59 12.27 -5.14 -2.60
N VAL A 60 13.14 -5.27 -1.59
CA VAL A 60 14.30 -4.40 -1.41
C VAL A 60 15.62 -5.17 -1.46
N ILE A 61 16.66 -4.52 -1.96
CA ILE A 61 18.05 -4.95 -1.78
C ILE A 61 18.69 -4.03 -0.75
N MET A 62 19.13 -4.61 0.36
CA MET A 62 19.80 -3.91 1.45
C MET A 62 21.27 -3.63 1.09
N PRO A 63 21.95 -2.67 1.76
CA PRO A 63 23.35 -2.32 1.44
C PRO A 63 24.34 -3.47 1.61
N ASN A 64 24.01 -4.47 2.43
CA ASN A 64 24.80 -5.69 2.64
C ASN A 64 24.57 -6.76 1.54
N GLY A 65 23.69 -6.50 0.58
CA GLY A 65 23.34 -7.43 -0.50
C GLY A 65 22.16 -8.35 -0.18
N ASP A 66 21.54 -8.24 1.00
CA ASP A 66 20.38 -9.05 1.35
C ASP A 66 19.14 -8.64 0.56
N TYR A 67 18.36 -9.63 0.14
CA TYR A 67 17.10 -9.46 -0.56
C TYR A 67 15.95 -9.74 0.39
N ILE A 68 15.07 -8.75 0.58
CA ILE A 68 13.93 -8.87 1.48
C ILE A 68 12.66 -8.61 0.67
N THR A 69 11.73 -9.55 0.78
CA THR A 69 10.38 -9.47 0.18
C THR A 69 9.38 -9.33 1.31
N ASP A 70 8.15 -8.88 1.02
CA ASP A 70 7.12 -8.54 2.02
C ASP A 70 7.35 -7.20 2.74
N SER A 71 6.33 -6.34 2.68
CA SER A 71 6.41 -4.98 3.22
C SER A 71 6.63 -4.92 4.74
N PHE A 72 6.20 -5.92 5.52
CA PHE A 72 6.40 -5.95 6.97
C PHE A 72 7.81 -6.44 7.33
N GLU A 73 8.29 -7.50 6.67
CA GLU A 73 9.69 -7.95 6.85
C GLU A 73 10.69 -6.85 6.45
N ILE A 74 10.38 -6.13 5.37
CA ILE A 74 11.15 -4.95 4.95
C ILE A 74 11.15 -3.88 6.05
N ALA A 75 9.99 -3.58 6.65
CA ALA A 75 9.91 -2.60 7.73
C ALA A 75 10.74 -3.02 8.94
N ASP A 76 10.68 -4.29 9.35
CA ASP A 76 11.50 -4.84 10.44
C ASP A 76 13.01 -4.71 10.15
N ALA A 77 13.41 -5.03 8.92
CA ALA A 77 14.81 -4.92 8.51
C ALA A 77 15.29 -3.47 8.47
N LEU A 78 14.45 -2.55 7.97
CA LEU A 78 14.75 -1.12 7.98
C LEU A 78 14.83 -0.56 9.39
N GLU A 79 13.96 -0.98 10.31
CA GLU A 79 14.01 -0.54 11.70
C GLU A 79 15.29 -1.02 12.41
N LYS A 80 15.72 -2.26 12.13
CA LYS A 80 16.97 -2.80 12.68
C LYS A 80 18.22 -2.13 12.11
N ALA A 81 18.25 -1.93 10.79
CA ALA A 81 19.42 -1.35 10.10
C ALA A 81 19.52 0.17 10.29
N PHE A 82 18.38 0.84 10.40
CA PHE A 82 18.25 2.31 10.49
C PHE A 82 17.26 2.68 11.61
N PRO A 83 17.68 2.63 12.89
CA PRO A 83 16.78 2.76 14.03
C PRO A 83 16.17 4.16 14.23
N ALA A 84 16.68 5.18 13.54
CA ALA A 84 16.16 6.55 13.62
C ALA A 84 15.91 7.12 12.21
N PRO A 85 14.76 7.79 11.98
CA PRO A 85 13.60 7.85 12.87
C PRO A 85 12.88 6.49 12.98
N SER A 86 12.28 6.22 14.14
CA SER A 86 11.63 4.93 14.44
C SER A 86 10.31 4.78 13.69
N LEU A 87 10.05 3.57 13.18
CA LEU A 87 8.78 3.19 12.58
C LEU A 87 7.72 2.77 13.62
N HIS A 88 8.08 2.69 14.91
CA HIS A 88 7.19 2.27 16.00
C HIS A 88 6.45 0.96 15.69
N LEU A 89 7.19 -0.07 15.27
CA LEU A 89 6.63 -1.37 14.85
C LEU A 89 5.96 -2.13 15.99
N ASP A 90 6.26 -1.77 17.23
CA ASP A 90 5.65 -2.27 18.47
C ASP A 90 4.33 -1.56 18.82
N SER A 91 3.93 -0.56 18.04
CA SER A 91 2.68 0.18 18.23
C SER A 91 1.47 -0.75 18.23
N PRO A 92 0.56 -0.65 19.23
CA PRO A 92 -0.63 -1.49 19.28
C PRO A 92 -1.57 -1.24 18.08
N TYR A 93 -1.50 -0.06 17.47
CA TYR A 93 -2.31 0.28 16.28
C TYR A 93 -1.93 -0.55 15.06
N LEU A 94 -0.66 -0.97 14.94
CA LEU A 94 -0.22 -1.80 13.83
C LEU A 94 -0.88 -3.18 13.87
N GLU A 95 -0.92 -3.81 15.05
CA GLU A 95 -1.58 -5.10 15.24
C GLU A 95 -3.10 -5.01 15.08
N LYS A 96 -3.72 -3.94 15.63
CA LYS A 96 -5.15 -3.68 15.42
C LYS A 96 -5.48 -3.50 13.92
N LEU A 97 -4.63 -2.82 13.15
CA LEU A 97 -4.80 -2.68 11.70
C LEU A 97 -4.63 -4.02 10.97
N LYS A 98 -3.58 -4.80 11.30
CA LYS A 98 -3.36 -6.13 10.71
C LYS A 98 -4.58 -7.05 10.91
N ALA A 99 -5.27 -6.94 12.04
CA ALA A 99 -6.47 -7.72 12.32
C ALA A 99 -7.68 -7.32 11.46
N VAL A 100 -7.81 -6.04 11.07
CA VAL A 100 -9.00 -5.52 10.35
C VAL A 100 -8.80 -5.46 8.83
N MET A 101 -7.58 -5.26 8.35
CA MET A 101 -7.28 -5.12 6.92
C MET A 101 -7.74 -6.29 6.05
N PRO A 102 -7.62 -7.57 6.45
CA PRO A 102 -8.09 -8.69 5.64
C PRO A 102 -9.59 -8.62 5.32
N ASP A 103 -10.41 -8.23 6.30
CA ASP A 103 -11.86 -8.09 6.13
C ASP A 103 -12.19 -6.95 5.15
N ILE A 104 -11.51 -5.80 5.27
CA ILE A 104 -11.68 -4.66 4.35
C ILE A 104 -11.35 -5.11 2.92
N MET A 105 -10.22 -5.78 2.73
CA MET A 105 -9.78 -6.24 1.41
C MET A 105 -10.72 -7.30 0.84
N ALA A 106 -11.23 -8.21 1.67
CA ALA A 106 -12.20 -9.22 1.25
C ALA A 106 -13.56 -8.62 0.85
N ALA A 107 -14.03 -7.61 1.58
CA ALA A 107 -15.27 -6.91 1.30
C ALA A 107 -15.17 -6.08 -0.01
N LEU A 108 -14.03 -5.44 -0.25
CA LEU A 108 -13.83 -4.58 -1.43
C LEU A 108 -13.19 -5.29 -2.62
N VAL A 109 -13.00 -6.61 -2.57
CA VAL A 109 -12.33 -7.36 -3.64
C VAL A 109 -12.99 -7.17 -5.01
N GLY A 110 -14.33 -7.12 -5.06
CA GLY A 110 -15.06 -6.88 -6.31
C GLY A 110 -15.09 -5.42 -6.75
N VAL A 111 -14.56 -4.50 -5.95
CA VAL A 111 -14.34 -3.10 -6.34
C VAL A 111 -12.95 -2.95 -6.97
N TYR A 112 -11.89 -3.28 -6.24
CA TYR A 112 -10.55 -2.91 -6.69
C TYR A 112 -9.96 -3.89 -7.72
N VAL A 113 -10.19 -5.20 -7.60
CA VAL A 113 -9.54 -6.20 -8.47
C VAL A 113 -9.90 -6.01 -9.94
N PRO A 114 -11.16 -5.77 -10.32
CA PRO A 114 -11.54 -5.52 -11.72
C PRO A 114 -11.04 -4.16 -12.24
N LEU A 115 -10.95 -3.15 -11.38
CA LEU A 115 -10.58 -1.79 -11.79
C LEU A 115 -9.07 -1.60 -11.98
N VAL A 116 -8.22 -2.37 -11.28
CA VAL A 116 -6.75 -2.28 -11.42
C VAL A 116 -6.27 -2.43 -12.88
N PRO A 117 -6.63 -3.49 -13.63
CA PRO A 117 -6.15 -3.67 -15.00
C PRO A 117 -6.63 -2.55 -15.92
N GLU A 118 -7.86 -2.06 -15.73
CA GLU A 118 -8.44 -1.00 -16.54
C GLU A 118 -7.82 0.38 -16.25
N ARG A 119 -7.58 0.68 -14.97
CA ARG A 119 -7.29 2.03 -14.49
C ARG A 119 -5.83 2.26 -14.08
N LEU A 120 -5.03 1.22 -13.91
CA LEU A 120 -3.64 1.35 -13.42
C LEU A 120 -2.59 0.65 -14.28
N LEU A 121 -2.92 -0.51 -14.85
CA LEU A 121 -1.94 -1.30 -15.57
C LEU A 121 -1.69 -0.80 -16.99
N ASN A 122 -0.48 -1.07 -17.49
CA ASN A 122 -0.20 -1.02 -18.92
C ASN A 122 -0.75 -2.28 -19.62
N GLU A 123 -0.90 -2.24 -20.95
CA GLU A 123 -1.47 -3.37 -21.72
C GLU A 123 -0.71 -4.68 -21.53
N ALA A 124 0.62 -4.64 -21.41
CA ALA A 124 1.45 -5.83 -21.26
C ALA A 124 1.22 -6.56 -19.92
N SER A 125 0.83 -5.83 -18.87
CA SER A 125 0.57 -6.41 -17.54
C SER A 125 -0.85 -6.93 -17.35
N LYS A 126 -1.80 -6.59 -18.23
CA LYS A 126 -3.20 -7.01 -18.10
C LYS A 126 -3.40 -8.53 -18.20
N PRO A 127 -2.82 -9.26 -19.17
CA PRO A 127 -3.07 -10.70 -19.30
C PRO A 127 -2.69 -11.48 -18.04
N TYR A 128 -1.51 -11.19 -17.48
CA TYR A 128 -1.05 -11.78 -16.22
C TYR A 128 -2.00 -11.46 -15.06
N TRP A 129 -2.50 -10.22 -14.99
CA TRP A 129 -3.47 -9.84 -13.95
C TRP A 129 -4.76 -10.65 -14.06
N TYR A 130 -5.39 -10.70 -15.24
CA TYR A 130 -6.63 -11.47 -15.43
C TYR A 130 -6.41 -12.95 -15.08
N GLU A 131 -5.39 -13.60 -15.66
CA GLU A 131 -5.08 -15.01 -15.40
C GLU A 131 -4.95 -15.32 -13.90
N THR A 132 -4.06 -14.58 -13.22
CA THR A 132 -3.74 -14.87 -11.82
C THR A 132 -4.87 -14.48 -10.86
N ARG A 133 -5.61 -13.40 -11.13
CA ARG A 133 -6.66 -12.92 -10.21
C ARG A 133 -7.95 -13.71 -10.41
N GLU A 134 -8.30 -14.09 -11.64
CA GLU A 134 -9.45 -14.96 -11.87
C GLU A 134 -9.23 -16.35 -11.29
N ALA A 135 -8.03 -16.91 -11.43
CA ALA A 135 -7.67 -18.17 -10.76
C ALA A 135 -7.77 -18.07 -9.24
N LYS A 136 -7.28 -16.97 -8.64
CA LYS A 136 -7.32 -16.76 -7.19
C LYS A 136 -8.74 -16.53 -6.65
N VAL A 137 -9.57 -15.79 -7.39
CA VAL A 137 -10.95 -15.48 -6.98
C VAL A 137 -11.89 -16.64 -7.31
N GLY A 138 -11.58 -17.45 -8.32
CA GLY A 138 -12.39 -18.57 -8.80
C GLY A 138 -13.51 -18.17 -9.76
N MET A 139 -13.48 -16.95 -10.32
CA MET A 139 -14.44 -16.49 -11.32
C MET A 139 -13.89 -15.36 -12.18
N PRO A 140 -14.47 -15.11 -13.36
CA PRO A 140 -14.13 -13.97 -14.22
C PRO A 140 -14.26 -12.61 -13.50
N LEU A 141 -13.40 -11.64 -13.82
CA LEU A 141 -13.39 -10.35 -13.11
C LEU A 141 -14.62 -9.48 -13.40
N ASP A 142 -15.22 -9.60 -14.58
CA ASP A 142 -16.48 -8.92 -14.93
C ASP A 142 -17.66 -9.46 -14.09
N ARG A 143 -17.70 -10.78 -13.88
CA ARG A 143 -18.65 -11.43 -12.98
C ARG A 143 -18.40 -11.01 -11.53
N LEU A 144 -17.14 -10.97 -11.10
CA LEU A 144 -16.77 -10.50 -9.77
C LEU A 144 -17.25 -9.07 -9.53
N ALA A 145 -17.03 -8.16 -10.48
CA ALA A 145 -17.45 -6.76 -10.38
C ALA A 145 -18.97 -6.63 -10.20
N ARG A 146 -19.75 -7.43 -10.92
CA ARG A 146 -21.21 -7.45 -10.84
C ARG A 146 -21.74 -8.07 -9.55
N GLU A 147 -21.18 -9.20 -9.12
CA GLU A 147 -21.71 -9.97 -7.99
C GLU A 147 -21.21 -9.47 -6.62
N ARG A 148 -20.00 -8.89 -6.58
CA ARG A 148 -19.32 -8.52 -5.32
C ARG A 148 -18.73 -7.11 -5.34
N GLY A 149 -19.06 -6.30 -6.34
CA GLY A 149 -18.71 -4.88 -6.40
C GLY A 149 -19.90 -3.98 -6.04
N GLY A 150 -19.87 -2.75 -6.54
CA GLY A 150 -20.98 -1.79 -6.36
C GLY A 150 -21.21 -1.36 -4.91
N ASP A 151 -22.41 -0.85 -4.64
CA ASP A 151 -22.74 -0.24 -3.34
C ASP A 151 -22.83 -1.25 -2.19
N GLU A 152 -23.18 -2.51 -2.48
CA GLU A 152 -23.20 -3.58 -1.47
C GLU A 152 -21.79 -3.90 -0.93
N ALA A 153 -20.75 -3.84 -1.78
CA ALA A 153 -19.37 -3.99 -1.34
C ALA A 153 -18.96 -2.91 -0.34
N TRP A 154 -19.36 -1.65 -0.59
CA TRP A 154 -19.09 -0.53 0.30
C TRP A 154 -19.85 -0.67 1.62
N LYS A 155 -21.12 -1.08 1.59
CA LYS A 155 -21.91 -1.38 2.80
C LYS A 155 -21.28 -2.50 3.63
N ALA A 156 -20.80 -3.55 2.98
CA ALA A 156 -20.10 -4.66 3.65
C ALA A 156 -18.77 -4.21 4.27
N ALA A 157 -18.04 -3.31 3.60
CA ALA A 157 -16.76 -2.79 4.11
C ALA A 157 -16.93 -1.77 5.24
N ALA A 158 -18.03 -1.00 5.26
CA ALA A 158 -18.23 0.12 6.18
C ALA A 158 -18.00 -0.23 7.67
N PRO A 159 -18.53 -1.33 8.23
CA PRO A 159 -18.26 -1.69 9.63
C PRO A 159 -16.76 -1.87 9.94
N HIS A 160 -15.99 -2.39 8.99
CA HIS A 160 -14.54 -2.57 9.15
C HIS A 160 -13.78 -1.25 8.98
N LEU A 161 -14.20 -0.41 8.03
CA LEU A 161 -13.66 0.94 7.86
C LEU A 161 -13.95 1.84 9.08
N HIS A 162 -15.13 1.70 9.68
CA HIS A 162 -15.50 2.41 10.91
C HIS A 162 -14.62 1.99 12.09
N LYS A 163 -14.20 0.72 12.18
CA LYS A 163 -13.21 0.29 13.19
C LYS A 163 -11.90 1.06 13.02
N VAL A 164 -11.36 1.15 11.81
CA VAL A 164 -10.13 1.91 11.54
C VAL A 164 -10.31 3.39 11.86
N THR A 165 -11.48 3.95 11.54
CA THR A 165 -11.83 5.34 11.84
C THR A 165 -11.86 5.60 13.33
N ALA A 166 -12.45 4.68 14.12
CA ALA A 166 -12.45 4.76 15.58
C ALA A 166 -11.01 4.74 16.12
N LEU A 167 -10.16 3.84 15.62
CA LEU A 167 -8.75 3.77 16.01
C LEU A 167 -7.99 5.05 15.70
N LEU A 168 -8.17 5.62 14.51
CA LEU A 168 -7.53 6.87 14.10
C LEU A 168 -8.02 8.06 14.94
N GLY A 169 -9.27 7.99 15.42
CA GLY A 169 -9.87 8.99 16.30
C GLY A 169 -9.55 8.83 17.79
N GLU A 170 -8.81 7.79 18.22
CA GLU A 170 -8.46 7.58 19.64
C GLU A 170 -7.59 8.73 20.20
N ASN A 171 -6.78 9.38 19.35
CA ASN A 171 -5.86 10.45 19.75
C ASN A 171 -6.17 11.76 19.03
N ALA A 172 -6.79 12.71 19.74
CA ALA A 172 -7.18 14.01 19.18
C ALA A 172 -5.99 14.98 18.95
N ASP A 173 -4.81 14.64 19.48
CA ASP A 173 -3.65 15.54 19.53
C ASP A 173 -2.86 15.62 18.21
N GLY A 174 -3.21 14.83 17.20
CA GLY A 174 -2.59 14.89 15.88
C GLY A 174 -3.28 14.00 14.85
N PRO A 175 -2.76 13.97 13.61
CA PRO A 175 -3.42 13.29 12.50
C PRO A 175 -3.12 11.79 12.41
N PHE A 176 -2.23 11.27 13.27
CA PHE A 176 -1.73 9.89 13.23
C PHE A 176 -2.41 8.99 14.25
N PHE A 177 -2.29 7.67 14.08
CA PHE A 177 -2.78 6.70 15.05
C PHE A 177 -2.18 6.91 16.44
N MET A 178 -0.93 7.36 16.55
CA MET A 178 -0.26 7.72 17.81
C MET A 178 -0.34 9.24 18.10
N GLY A 179 -1.36 9.92 17.56
CA GLY A 179 -1.56 11.36 17.73
C GLY A 179 -0.56 12.17 16.89
N LYS A 180 0.46 12.73 17.54
CA LYS A 180 1.48 13.57 16.89
C LYS A 180 2.63 12.78 16.27
N GLU A 181 2.84 11.55 16.73
CA GLU A 181 3.93 10.70 16.29
C GLU A 181 3.46 9.80 15.15
N VAL A 182 4.20 9.82 14.04
CA VAL A 182 3.93 8.96 12.90
C VAL A 182 4.52 7.58 13.14
N SER A 183 3.80 6.54 12.72
CA SER A 183 4.17 5.14 12.88
C SER A 183 3.97 4.37 11.58
N PHE A 184 4.45 3.12 11.54
CA PHE A 184 4.20 2.25 10.40
C PHE A 184 2.72 1.92 10.20
N ALA A 185 1.89 1.99 11.26
CA ALA A 185 0.44 1.88 11.15
C ALA A 185 -0.14 2.96 10.21
N ASP A 186 0.36 4.19 10.33
CA ASP A 186 -0.02 5.30 9.47
C ASP A 186 0.37 5.03 8.01
N PHE A 187 1.55 4.46 7.76
CA PHE A 187 1.99 4.11 6.40
C PHE A 187 1.20 2.95 5.78
N VAL A 188 0.80 1.96 6.59
CA VAL A 188 -0.10 0.88 6.15
C VAL A 188 -1.44 1.46 5.68
N TRP A 189 -2.05 2.31 6.50
CA TRP A 189 -3.36 2.88 6.19
C TRP A 189 -3.31 3.94 5.09
N ALA A 190 -2.33 4.84 5.13
CA ALA A 190 -2.14 5.84 4.08
C ALA A 190 -1.83 5.18 2.73
N GLY A 191 -1.00 4.13 2.70
CA GLY A 191 -0.75 3.37 1.47
C GLY A 191 -2.03 2.77 0.87
N PHE A 192 -2.97 2.33 1.71
CA PHE A 192 -4.29 1.88 1.28
C PHE A 192 -5.17 2.99 0.72
N LEU A 193 -5.23 4.14 1.40
CA LEU A 193 -5.96 5.31 0.91
C LEU A 193 -5.40 5.81 -0.43
N ILE A 194 -4.08 5.89 -0.56
CA ILE A 194 -3.39 6.30 -1.79
C ILE A 194 -3.66 5.30 -2.90
N PHE A 195 -3.62 3.99 -2.64
CA PHE A 195 -3.96 2.97 -3.64
C PHE A 195 -5.36 3.21 -4.24
N TYR A 196 -6.38 3.44 -3.41
CA TYR A 196 -7.74 3.72 -3.89
C TYR A 196 -7.83 5.05 -4.65
N ARG A 197 -7.13 6.09 -4.20
CA ARG A 197 -6.98 7.35 -4.94
C ARG A 197 -6.35 7.15 -6.32
N ARG A 198 -5.37 6.26 -6.44
CA ARG A 198 -4.75 5.93 -7.73
C ARG A 198 -5.71 5.17 -8.65
N ILE A 199 -6.59 4.31 -8.13
CA ILE A 199 -7.64 3.66 -8.94
C ILE A 199 -8.57 4.71 -9.56
N GLY A 200 -8.94 5.75 -8.82
CA GLY A 200 -9.68 6.89 -9.34
C GLY A 200 -10.35 7.70 -8.24
N ASP A 201 -10.53 8.99 -8.48
CA ASP A 201 -11.14 9.91 -7.52
C ASP A 201 -12.57 9.50 -7.15
N ASP A 202 -13.34 8.96 -8.10
CA ASP A 202 -14.68 8.42 -7.87
C ASP A 202 -14.68 7.27 -6.84
N VAL A 203 -13.69 6.38 -6.91
CA VAL A 203 -13.55 5.24 -6.00
C VAL A 203 -13.03 5.69 -4.64
N PHE A 204 -12.11 6.65 -4.63
CA PHE A 204 -11.56 7.22 -3.41
C PHE A 204 -12.59 8.02 -2.60
N GLN A 205 -13.44 8.81 -3.27
CA GLN A 205 -14.55 9.47 -2.60
C GLN A 205 -15.48 8.42 -1.97
N LYS A 206 -15.90 7.38 -2.70
CA LYS A 206 -16.71 6.29 -2.11
C LYS A 206 -16.04 5.61 -0.91
N LEU A 207 -14.71 5.43 -0.95
CA LEU A 207 -13.98 4.90 0.19
C LEU A 207 -14.08 5.83 1.40
N LEU A 208 -13.82 7.14 1.22
CA LEU A 208 -13.91 8.13 2.29
C LEU A 208 -15.32 8.21 2.87
N ASP A 209 -16.36 8.13 2.03
CA ASP A 209 -17.76 8.09 2.45
C ASP A 209 -18.02 6.89 3.36
N ALA A 210 -17.53 5.72 2.95
CA ALA A 210 -17.70 4.46 3.66
C ALA A 210 -16.90 4.37 4.98
N THR A 211 -15.97 5.29 5.24
CA THR A 211 -15.30 5.35 6.54
C THR A 211 -16.13 6.06 7.62
N GLY A 212 -17.18 6.79 7.24
CA GLY A 212 -18.02 7.53 8.17
C GLY A 212 -17.39 8.81 8.74
N ASN A 213 -16.11 9.08 8.48
CA ASN A 213 -15.45 10.34 8.82
C ASN A 213 -14.32 10.65 7.83
N ARG A 214 -14.65 11.38 6.75
CA ARG A 214 -13.69 11.73 5.69
C ARG A 214 -12.50 12.53 6.23
N ASP A 215 -12.77 13.47 7.15
CA ASP A 215 -11.81 14.46 7.60
C ASP A 215 -10.62 13.84 8.34
N LEU A 216 -10.84 12.78 9.13
CA LEU A 216 -9.75 12.08 9.82
C LEU A 216 -8.74 11.49 8.82
N HIS A 217 -9.23 10.85 7.76
CA HIS A 217 -8.36 10.22 6.78
C HIS A 217 -7.68 11.23 5.85
N LEU A 218 -8.35 12.33 5.53
CA LEU A 218 -7.73 13.42 4.78
C LEU A 218 -6.63 14.11 5.59
N LYS A 219 -6.84 14.33 6.90
CA LYS A 219 -5.80 14.83 7.80
C LYS A 219 -4.60 13.88 7.90
N LEU A 220 -4.84 12.58 7.98
CA LEU A 220 -3.77 11.58 7.92
C LEU A 220 -2.98 11.69 6.61
N LEU A 221 -3.66 11.77 5.47
CA LEU A 221 -3.01 11.90 4.16
C LEU A 221 -2.19 13.19 4.04
N GLU A 222 -2.65 14.30 4.58
CA GLU A 222 -1.87 15.53 4.65
C GLU A 222 -0.67 15.38 5.59
N GLY A 223 -0.86 14.71 6.74
CA GLY A 223 0.21 14.41 7.70
C GLY A 223 1.34 13.58 7.11
N VAL A 224 1.03 12.59 6.25
CA VAL A 224 2.06 11.77 5.59
C VAL A 224 2.61 12.37 4.30
N LYS A 225 2.10 13.52 3.86
CA LYS A 225 2.46 14.15 2.58
C LYS A 225 3.97 14.30 2.37
N PRO A 226 4.78 14.74 3.36
CA PRO A 226 6.24 14.86 3.19
C PRO A 226 6.92 13.58 2.71
N TRP A 227 6.32 12.41 2.98
CA TRP A 227 6.86 11.11 2.60
C TRP A 227 6.10 10.45 1.45
N SER A 228 5.03 11.06 0.94
CA SER A 228 4.24 10.51 -0.17
C SER A 228 4.50 11.18 -1.52
N GLU A 229 5.22 12.31 -1.55
CA GLU A 229 5.50 13.07 -2.79
C GLU A 229 6.53 12.37 -3.70
N ARG A 230 7.48 11.62 -3.13
CA ARG A 230 8.42 10.78 -3.90
C ARG A 230 7.75 9.46 -4.28
N ASP A 231 7.03 9.49 -5.39
CA ASP A 231 6.14 8.43 -5.87
C ASP A 231 6.44 7.95 -7.30
N ASP A 232 7.51 8.46 -7.91
CA ASP A 232 8.02 8.00 -9.19
C ASP A 232 8.63 6.59 -9.11
N HIS A 233 8.50 5.87 -10.22
CA HIS A 233 9.23 4.61 -10.44
C HIS A 233 10.70 4.89 -10.63
#